data_AF-A0A4R0X9V3-F1
#
_entry.id   AF-A0A4R0X9V3-F1
#
_cell.length_a   1.000
_cell.length_b   1.000
_cell.length_c   1.000
_cell.angle_alpha   90.00
_cell.angle_beta   90.00
_cell.angle_gamma   90.00
#
_symmetry.space_group_name_H-M   'P 1'
#
loop_
_entity.id
_entity.type
_entity.pdbx_description
1 polymer ?
#
loop_
_entity_poly.entity_id
_entity_poly.type
_entity_poly.pdbx_seq_one_letter_code
_entity_poly.pdbx_strand_id
1 'polypeptide(L)'
;MTEIQTLADEASGLYAALEQTGSRAMGVLRSSDPELVDELLATFESGTQSVHWLVSRTIGFGDSSALELLAQGERQSVIQLLKNLRDGIFA
;
A
#
# COMPACT_ATOMS: atom_id res chain seq x y z
N MET A 1 26.25 8.85 20.51
CA MET A 1 25.29 8.49 19.44
C MET A 1 25.90 8.96 18.13
N THR A 2 25.99 8.11 17.12
CA THR A 2 26.60 8.47 15.81
C THR A 2 25.54 9.05 14.88
N GLU A 3 25.93 9.81 13.85
CA GLU A 3 24.99 10.36 12.85
C GLU A 3 24.16 9.27 12.15
N ILE A 4 24.78 8.11 11.86
CA ILE A 4 24.08 6.95 11.29
C ILE A 4 23.00 6.40 12.23
N GLN A 5 23.24 6.43 13.55
CA GLN A 5 22.23 6.00 14.53
C GLN A 5 20.99 6.91 14.48
N THR A 6 21.20 8.23 14.42
CA THR A 6 20.10 9.20 14.29
C THR A 6 19.30 8.98 13.01
N LEU A 7 19.97 8.80 11.87
CA LEU A 7 19.30 8.53 10.60
C LEU A 7 18.51 7.22 10.61
N ALA A 8 19.02 6.19 11.29
CA ALA A 8 18.31 4.93 11.45
C ALA A 8 17.03 5.10 12.28
N ASP A 9 17.09 5.85 13.39
CA ASP A 9 15.93 6.12 14.24
C ASP A 9 14.88 6.98 13.51
N GLU A 10 15.31 7.99 12.74
CA GLU A 10 14.44 8.79 11.87
C GLU A 10 13.74 7.91 10.83
N ALA A 11 14.49 7.05 10.13
CA ALA A 11 13.93 6.13 9.15
C ALA A 11 12.91 5.17 9.79
N SER A 12 13.24 4.59 10.96
CA SER A 12 12.31 3.74 11.71
C SER A 12 11.02 4.48 12.09
N GLY A 13 11.12 5.75 12.52
CA GLY A 13 9.95 6.59 12.80
C GLY A 13 9.07 6.81 11.57
N LEU A 14 9.69 7.07 10.41
CA LEU A 14 8.98 7.24 9.14
C LEU A 14 8.27 5.95 8.70
N TYR A 15 8.91 4.79 8.82
CA TYR A 15 8.27 3.50 8.52
C TYR A 15 7.07 3.23 9.42
N ALA A 16 7.19 3.50 10.73
CA ALA A 16 6.07 3.33 11.67
C ALA A 16 4.90 4.29 11.35
N ALA A 17 5.19 5.52 10.91
CA ALA A 17 4.16 6.47 10.48
C ALA A 17 3.46 6.00 9.19
N LEU A 18 4.21 5.42 8.26
CA LEU A 18 3.68 4.88 7.00
C LEU A 18 2.77 3.68 7.24
N GLU A 19 3.17 2.75 8.12
CA GLU A 19 2.36 1.59 8.52
C GLU A 19 1.04 2.03 9.19
N GLN A 20 1.10 3.01 10.09
CA GLN A 20 -0.10 3.59 10.70
C GLN A 20 -1.02 4.23 9.66
N THR A 21 -0.45 4.93 8.67
CA THR A 21 -1.22 5.55 7.59
C THR A 21 -1.92 4.49 6.75
N GLY A 22 -1.21 3.43 6.34
CA GLY A 22 -1.81 2.35 5.57
C GLY A 22 -2.86 1.56 6.36
N SER A 23 -2.66 1.38 7.66
CA SER A 23 -3.67 0.76 8.55
C SER A 23 -4.95 1.59 8.64
N ARG A 24 -4.82 2.92 8.75
CA ARG A 24 -5.96 3.84 8.71
C ARG A 24 -6.66 3.80 7.35
N ALA A 25 -5.90 3.80 6.26
CA ALA A 25 -6.45 3.70 4.91
C ALA A 25 -7.23 2.38 4.72
N MET A 26 -6.70 1.24 5.16
CA MET A 26 -7.43 -0.04 5.18
C MET A 26 -8.73 0.03 5.99
N GLY A 27 -8.73 0.76 7.11
CA GLY A 27 -9.94 0.99 7.91
C GLY A 27 -11.00 1.81 7.16
N VAL A 28 -10.58 2.86 6.46
CA VAL A 28 -11.46 3.67 5.59
C VAL A 28 -12.01 2.82 4.45
N LEU A 29 -11.14 2.12 3.73
CA LEU A 29 -11.50 1.25 2.61
C LEU A 29 -12.48 0.15 3.04
N ARG A 30 -12.31 -0.46 4.21
CA ARG A 30 -13.26 -1.46 4.70
C ARG A 30 -14.70 -0.93 4.81
N SER A 31 -14.85 0.37 5.06
CA SER A 31 -16.16 1.02 5.21
C SER A 31 -16.69 1.58 3.89
N SER A 32 -15.82 2.08 3.01
CA SER A 32 -16.22 2.74 1.76
C SER A 32 -16.15 1.85 0.52
N ASP A 33 -15.30 0.83 0.54
CA ASP A 33 -14.94 -0.02 -0.60
C ASP A 33 -14.46 -1.42 -0.13
N PRO A 34 -15.37 -2.25 0.41
CA PRO A 34 -15.02 -3.55 0.94
C PRO A 34 -14.46 -4.51 -0.13
N GLU A 35 -14.92 -4.41 -1.38
CA GLU A 35 -14.42 -5.23 -2.49
C GLU A 35 -12.91 -5.03 -2.73
N LEU A 36 -12.43 -3.79 -2.63
CA LEU A 36 -10.99 -3.52 -2.79
C LEU A 36 -10.17 -4.11 -1.63
N VAL A 37 -10.72 -4.12 -0.41
CA VAL A 37 -10.09 -4.77 0.73
C VAL A 37 -10.00 -6.28 0.53
N ASP A 38 -11.08 -6.89 0.03
CA ASP A 38 -11.09 -8.32 -0.28
C ASP A 38 -10.06 -8.67 -1.35
N GLU A 39 -9.92 -7.85 -2.41
CA GLU A 39 -8.93 -8.07 -3.46
C GLU A 39 -7.49 -7.90 -2.96
N LEU A 40 -7.24 -6.91 -2.10
CA LEU A 40 -5.94 -6.73 -1.44
C LEU A 40 -5.56 -7.96 -0.61
N LEU A 41 -6.49 -8.45 0.22
CA LEU A 41 -6.26 -9.61 1.08
C LEU A 41 -6.11 -10.91 0.27
N ALA A 42 -6.84 -11.04 -0.85
CA ALA A 42 -6.70 -12.15 -1.78
C ALA A 42 -5.37 -12.13 -2.53
N THR A 43 -4.73 -10.97 -2.68
CA THR A 43 -3.46 -10.80 -3.40
C THR A 43 -2.24 -11.00 -2.49
N PHE A 44 -2.26 -10.48 -1.26
CA PHE A 44 -1.06 -10.41 -0.39
C PHE A 44 -1.05 -11.34 0.83
N GLU A 45 -2.05 -12.22 0.96
CA GLU A 45 -2.18 -13.26 2.02
C GLU A 45 -2.13 -12.77 3.48
N SER A 46 -1.83 -11.50 3.74
CA SER A 46 -1.71 -10.88 5.05
C SER A 46 -2.11 -9.41 5.02
N GLY A 47 -2.72 -8.97 6.13
CA GLY A 47 -3.09 -7.57 6.30
C GLY A 47 -1.89 -6.63 6.32
N THR A 48 -0.76 -7.06 6.90
CA THR A 48 0.47 -6.28 6.93
C THR A 48 1.03 -6.04 5.53
N GLN A 49 1.13 -7.07 4.69
CA GLN A 49 1.60 -6.90 3.31
C GLN A 49 0.64 -6.02 2.50
N SER A 50 -0.67 -6.16 2.71
CA SER A 50 -1.69 -5.30 2.08
C SER A 50 -1.51 -3.83 2.44
N VAL A 51 -1.32 -3.54 3.74
CA VAL A 51 -1.04 -2.21 4.27
C VAL A 51 0.23 -1.64 3.65
N HIS A 52 1.32 -2.41 3.63
CA HIS A 52 2.58 -1.98 3.06
C HIS A 52 2.47 -1.69 1.56
N TRP A 53 1.80 -2.56 0.79
CA TRP A 53 1.63 -2.36 -0.64
C TRP A 53 0.82 -1.10 -0.95
N LEU A 54 -0.24 -0.85 -0.17
CA LEU A 54 -1.13 0.29 -0.35
C LEU A 54 -0.37 1.64 -0.30
N VAL A 55 0.62 1.75 0.58
CA VAL A 55 1.37 2.98 0.85
C VAL A 55 2.75 3.02 0.20
N SER A 56 3.24 1.89 -0.31
CA SER A 56 4.52 1.83 -1.00
C SER A 56 4.38 2.36 -2.42
N ARG A 57 5.39 3.11 -2.88
CA ARG A 57 5.51 3.45 -4.29
C ARG A 57 5.68 2.18 -5.08
N THR A 58 4.80 1.97 -6.05
CA THR A 58 4.76 0.73 -6.83
C THR A 58 5.24 1.02 -8.24
N ILE A 59 6.13 0.20 -8.78
CA ILE A 59 6.70 0.37 -10.13
C ILE A 59 5.58 0.40 -11.19
N GLY A 60 4.48 -0.33 -10.96
CA GLY A 60 3.29 -0.31 -11.83
C GLY A 60 2.52 1.02 -11.91
N PHE A 61 2.87 2.02 -11.09
CA PHE A 61 2.15 3.29 -10.98
C PHE A 61 3.04 4.53 -11.20
N GLY A 62 4.21 4.38 -11.84
CA GLY A 62 5.07 5.52 -12.19
C GLY A 62 5.46 6.37 -10.97
N ASP A 63 5.96 5.72 -9.92
CA ASP A 63 6.33 6.30 -8.62
C ASP A 63 5.18 6.76 -7.70
N SER A 64 3.92 6.55 -8.09
CA SER A 64 2.78 6.73 -7.17
C SER A 64 2.57 5.48 -6.29
N SER A 65 2.02 5.68 -5.10
CA SER A 65 1.44 4.62 -4.28
C SER A 65 0.01 4.29 -4.72
N ALA A 66 -0.46 3.08 -4.40
CA ALA A 66 -1.86 2.73 -4.64
C ALA A 66 -2.82 3.67 -3.90
N LEU A 67 -2.45 4.11 -2.69
CA LEU A 67 -3.24 5.07 -1.91
C LEU A 67 -3.40 6.42 -2.62
N GLU A 68 -2.35 6.94 -3.25
CA GLU A 68 -2.41 8.18 -4.03
C GLU A 68 -3.34 8.04 -5.24
N LEU A 69 -3.30 6.90 -5.92
CA LEU A 69 -4.21 6.61 -7.04
C LEU A 69 -5.66 6.50 -6.59
N LEU A 70 -5.93 5.84 -5.47
CA LEU A 70 -7.28 5.77 -4.91
C LEU A 70 -7.81 7.16 -4.56
N ALA A 71 -6.96 8.04 -4.03
CA ALA A 71 -7.32 9.43 -3.77
C ALA A 71 -7.63 10.23 -5.06
N GLN A 72 -7.06 9.84 -6.19
CA GLN A 72 -7.32 10.41 -7.51
C GLN A 72 -8.55 9.80 -8.22
N GLY A 73 -9.18 8.79 -7.61
CA GLY A 73 -10.31 8.07 -8.22
C GLY A 73 -9.92 6.94 -9.18
N GLU A 74 -8.64 6.60 -9.25
CA GLU A 74 -8.06 5.57 -10.14
C GLU A 74 -8.27 4.13 -9.60
N ARG A 75 -9.42 3.87 -8.97
CA ARG A 75 -9.75 2.58 -8.34
C ARG A 75 -9.61 1.40 -9.30
N GLN A 76 -10.09 1.54 -10.54
CA GLN A 76 -10.07 0.45 -11.51
C GLN A 76 -8.64 0.08 -11.91
N SER A 77 -7.76 1.07 -12.03
CA SER A 77 -6.33 0.89 -12.29
C SER A 77 -5.68 0.10 -11.15
N VAL A 78 -6.02 0.42 -9.90
CA VAL A 78 -5.52 -0.30 -8.71
C VAL A 78 -6.01 -1.75 -8.67
N ILE A 79 -7.29 -2.00 -8.91
CA ILE A 79 -7.86 -3.36 -8.95
C ILE A 79 -7.24 -4.18 -10.08
N GLN A 80 -7.07 -3.59 -11.26
CA GLN A 80 -6.46 -4.30 -12.39
C GLN A 80 -5.02 -4.70 -12.08
N LEU A 81 -4.26 -3.84 -11.40
CA LEU A 81 -2.91 -4.20 -10.98
C LEU A 81 -2.93 -5.32 -9.93
N LEU A 82 -3.83 -5.29 -8.95
CA LEU A 82 -3.97 -6.39 -7.97
C LEU A 82 -4.26 -7.73 -8.66
N LYS A 83 -5.16 -7.74 -9.63
CA LYS A 83 -5.46 -8.92 -10.46
C LYS A 83 -4.22 -9.42 -11.18
N ASN A 84 -3.52 -8.51 -11.87
CA ASN A 84 -2.29 -8.86 -12.59
C ASN A 84 -1.22 -9.44 -11.65
N LEU A 85 -1.05 -8.87 -10.45
CA LEU A 85 -0.10 -9.36 -9.45
C LEU A 85 -0.48 -10.76 -8.95
N ARG A 86 -1.76 -10.99 -8.64
CA ARG A 86 -2.26 -12.31 -8.23
C ARG A 86 -2.08 -13.36 -9.33
N ASP A 87 -2.30 -12.98 -10.58
CA ASP A 87 -2.20 -13.87 -11.74
C ASP A 87 -0.75 -14.04 -12.25
N GLY A 88 0.22 -13.35 -11.63
CA GLY A 88 1.64 -13.39 -12.02
C GLY A 88 1.93 -12.73 -13.37
N ILE A 89 1.06 -11.84 -13.83
CA ILE A 89 1.19 -11.10 -15.09
C ILE A 89 1.96 -9.81 -14.80
N PHE A 90 3.23 -9.77 -15.19
CA PHE A 90 4.06 -8.57 -15.14
C PHE A 90 4.19 -8.01 -16.57
N ALA A 91 3.80 -6.75 -16.77
CA ALA A 91 4.00 -6.02 -18.02
C ALA A 91 5.43 -5.47 -18.11
#